data_AF-A0A512RDM5-F1
#
_entry.id   AF-A0A512RDM5-F1
#
_cell.length_a   1.000
_cell.length_b   1.000
_cell.length_c   1.000
_cell.angle_alpha   90.00
_cell.angle_beta   90.00
_cell.angle_gamma   90.00
#
_symmetry.space_group_name_H-M   'P 1'
#
loop_
_entity.id
_entity.type
_entity.pdbx_description
1 polymer ?
#
loop_
_entity_poly.entity_id
_entity_poly.type
_entity_poly.pdbx_seq_one_letter_code
_entity_poly.pdbx_strand_id
1 'polypeptide(L)'
;MKTTLQLAAPLLALCMGIFSCTKTDTVPAPPEAANRILEFRIVNVTGDPIYGAVNDEDSSIQVYLPYDKQLVIIEPEITVSEGATVTPESGTMVEDLLDYFWKGRDLRYVVKSKDGATRTYTLHISVQQPDLYMEELSPDAENITGYELDLSQIYTNIFLVARGSGFSENHELVRMVLVKDDGTELPPLPMSVTNTNNISELTAVISAYPGSMDETIAALKTGGLYRLRIYSYSKVSTMHHPIRITVKN
;
A
#
# COMPACT_ATOMS: atom_id res chain seq x y z
N MET A 1 66.43 2.32 -90.71
CA MET A 1 66.67 3.78 -90.84
C MET A 1 66.28 4.46 -89.54
N LYS A 2 67.25 5.18 -88.94
CA LYS A 2 67.20 6.33 -88.01
C LYS A 2 66.22 6.30 -86.81
N THR A 3 66.71 6.16 -85.57
CA THR A 3 66.99 7.24 -84.56
C THR A 3 65.82 8.24 -84.42
N THR A 4 65.30 8.53 -83.22
CA THR A 4 65.99 9.17 -82.08
C THR A 4 65.26 9.01 -80.74
N LEU A 5 66.08 9.00 -79.69
CA LEU A 5 65.82 9.11 -78.25
C LEU A 5 65.43 10.56 -77.87
N GLN A 6 64.53 10.77 -76.89
CA GLN A 6 64.60 11.89 -75.94
C GLN A 6 63.75 11.68 -74.67
N LEU A 7 64.36 12.09 -73.54
CA LEU A 7 63.97 11.97 -72.12
C LEU A 7 62.84 12.96 -71.70
N ALA A 8 61.97 12.54 -70.77
CA ALA A 8 61.48 13.36 -69.64
C ALA A 8 60.86 12.46 -68.55
N ALA A 9 61.17 12.73 -67.27
CA ALA A 9 60.86 11.92 -66.08
C ALA A 9 59.55 12.38 -65.36
N PRO A 10 59.21 11.92 -64.12
CA PRO A 10 58.04 11.09 -63.81
C PRO A 10 56.93 11.83 -63.03
N LEU A 11 55.72 11.25 -62.91
CA LEU A 11 54.76 11.67 -61.88
C LEU A 11 54.13 10.47 -61.14
N LEU A 12 54.43 10.49 -59.84
CA LEU A 12 54.03 9.67 -58.72
C LEU A 12 52.62 10.06 -58.24
N ALA A 13 51.73 9.09 -57.95
CA ALA A 13 50.69 9.20 -56.89
C ALA A 13 49.93 7.85 -56.81
N LEU A 14 50.32 6.92 -55.95
CA LEU A 14 49.99 6.85 -54.51
C LEU A 14 48.59 6.24 -54.26
N CYS A 15 48.57 4.91 -54.21
CA CYS A 15 47.58 4.18 -53.43
C CYS A 15 47.74 4.57 -51.95
N MET A 16 46.80 5.32 -51.39
CA MET A 16 46.70 5.53 -49.94
C MET A 16 45.31 5.16 -49.46
N GLY A 17 45.27 4.19 -48.54
CA GLY A 17 44.07 3.62 -47.96
C GLY A 17 43.33 4.61 -47.07
N ILE A 18 42.01 4.63 -47.24
CA ILE A 18 41.07 5.24 -46.30
C ILE A 18 40.71 4.22 -45.22
N PHE A 19 41.63 3.98 -44.28
CA PHE A 19 41.26 3.53 -42.95
C PHE A 19 40.89 4.76 -42.12
N SER A 20 39.67 5.26 -42.30
CA SER A 20 39.08 6.20 -41.35
C SER A 20 38.52 5.39 -40.18
N CYS A 21 39.40 5.02 -39.26
CA CYS A 21 38.98 4.64 -37.92
C CYS A 21 38.65 5.94 -37.18
N THR A 22 37.37 6.31 -37.09
CA THR A 22 36.94 7.28 -36.08
C THR A 22 37.30 6.69 -34.72
N LYS A 23 38.20 7.35 -33.98
CA LYS A 23 38.46 6.98 -32.59
C LYS A 23 37.13 7.06 -31.85
N THR A 24 36.61 5.92 -31.44
CA THR A 24 35.48 5.86 -30.53
C THR A 24 36.01 6.25 -29.16
N ASP A 25 35.88 7.53 -28.81
CA ASP A 25 36.12 7.99 -27.45
C ASP A 25 35.03 7.38 -26.56
N THR A 26 35.32 6.23 -25.97
CA THR A 26 34.46 5.62 -24.97
C THR A 26 34.58 6.44 -23.71
N VAL A 27 33.64 7.37 -23.50
CA VAL A 27 33.42 7.99 -22.19
C VAL A 27 33.02 6.85 -21.24
N PRO A 28 33.80 6.56 -20.18
CA PRO A 28 33.42 5.55 -19.21
C PRO A 28 32.06 5.92 -18.63
N ALA A 29 31.16 4.95 -18.49
CA ALA A 29 29.92 5.17 -17.77
C ALA A 29 30.27 5.71 -16.36
N PRO A 30 29.53 6.71 -15.85
CA PRO A 30 29.70 7.16 -14.47
C PRO A 30 29.66 5.95 -13.53
N PRO A 31 30.48 5.92 -12.47
CA PRO A 31 30.43 4.85 -11.47
C PRO A 31 29.00 4.73 -10.92
N GLU A 32 28.47 3.52 -10.92
CA GLU A 32 27.18 3.24 -10.30
C GLU A 32 27.23 3.57 -8.80
N ALA A 33 26.14 4.15 -8.29
CA ALA A 33 26.08 4.48 -6.87
C ALA A 33 26.19 3.20 -6.03
N ALA A 34 27.10 3.18 -5.05
CA ALA A 34 27.39 2.01 -4.23
C ALA A 34 26.40 1.82 -3.05
N ASN A 35 25.28 2.55 -3.03
CA ASN A 35 24.27 2.53 -1.98
C ASN A 35 22.85 2.27 -2.54
N ARG A 36 22.74 1.35 -3.51
CA ARG A 36 21.50 1.02 -4.20
C ARG A 36 20.85 -0.25 -3.66
N ILE A 37 19.53 -0.34 -3.80
CA ILE A 37 18.82 -1.62 -3.76
C ILE A 37 18.84 -2.16 -5.19
N LEU A 38 19.31 -3.40 -5.37
CA LEU A 38 19.40 -4.07 -6.67
C LEU A 38 18.20 -4.97 -6.93
N GLU A 39 17.67 -5.60 -5.87
CA GLU A 39 16.46 -6.43 -5.94
C GLU A 39 15.69 -6.30 -4.62
N PHE A 40 14.37 -6.27 -4.72
CA PHE A 40 13.46 -6.38 -3.59
C PHE A 40 12.40 -7.44 -3.92
N ARG A 41 12.19 -8.42 -3.04
CA ARG A 41 11.13 -9.42 -3.19
C ARG A 41 10.56 -9.82 -1.84
N ILE A 42 9.29 -10.22 -1.83
CA ILE A 42 8.60 -10.76 -0.65
C ILE A 42 8.59 -12.29 -0.78
N VAL A 43 9.11 -12.99 0.22
CA VAL A 43 9.37 -14.43 0.15
C VAL A 43 8.48 -15.29 1.04
N ASN A 44 7.74 -14.70 1.98
CA ASN A 44 6.80 -15.42 2.85
C ASN A 44 5.46 -15.72 2.15
N VAL A 45 5.52 -16.21 0.91
CA VAL A 45 4.36 -16.53 0.07
C VAL A 45 4.49 -17.93 -0.50
N THR A 46 3.35 -18.61 -0.71
CA THR A 46 3.34 -19.86 -1.47
C THR A 46 3.41 -19.56 -2.97
N GLY A 47 4.36 -20.21 -3.64
CA GLY A 47 4.63 -20.03 -5.07
C GLY A 47 5.85 -19.16 -5.32
N ASP A 48 5.84 -18.40 -6.42
CA ASP A 48 6.91 -17.47 -6.74
C ASP A 48 6.91 -16.25 -5.78
N PRO A 49 8.08 -15.69 -5.45
CA PRO A 49 8.18 -14.45 -4.69
C PRO A 49 7.45 -13.28 -5.37
N ILE A 50 6.97 -12.33 -4.59
CA ILE A 50 6.39 -11.09 -5.13
C ILE A 50 7.51 -10.06 -5.28
N TYR A 51 7.87 -9.73 -6.51
CA TYR A 51 8.92 -8.75 -6.81
C TYR A 51 8.43 -7.30 -6.66
N GLY A 52 9.30 -6.46 -6.10
CA GLY A 52 9.14 -5.02 -6.10
C GLY A 52 9.91 -4.37 -7.24
N ALA A 53 9.31 -3.37 -7.89
CA ALA A 53 9.99 -2.52 -8.85
C ALA A 53 10.80 -1.46 -8.09
N VAL A 54 12.12 -1.53 -8.19
CA VAL A 54 13.03 -0.55 -7.57
C VAL A 54 13.26 0.60 -8.54
N ASN A 55 13.08 1.83 -8.07
CA ASN A 55 13.39 3.05 -8.79
C ASN A 55 14.43 3.84 -8.01
N ASP A 56 15.65 3.88 -8.55
CA ASP A 56 16.79 4.56 -7.95
C ASP A 56 16.77 6.08 -8.08
N GLU A 57 16.09 6.62 -9.10
CA GLU A 57 15.98 8.07 -9.30
C GLU A 57 15.06 8.67 -8.23
N ASP A 58 13.92 8.00 -7.99
CA ASP A 58 12.93 8.42 -6.98
C ASP A 58 13.23 7.86 -5.59
N SER A 59 14.21 6.97 -5.45
CA SER A 59 14.47 6.21 -4.22
C SER A 59 13.19 5.58 -3.67
N SER A 60 12.51 4.82 -4.53
CA SER A 60 11.24 4.16 -4.20
C SER A 60 11.23 2.70 -4.60
N ILE A 61 10.36 1.94 -3.93
CA ILE A 61 10.10 0.53 -4.23
C ILE A 61 8.58 0.40 -4.37
N GLN A 62 8.11 -0.05 -5.52
CA GLN A 62 6.68 -0.31 -5.74
C GLN A 62 6.43 -1.81 -5.74
N VAL A 63 5.56 -2.27 -4.84
CA VAL A 63 5.11 -3.67 -4.76
C VAL A 63 3.63 -3.73 -5.11
N TYR A 64 3.25 -4.71 -5.93
CA TYR A 64 1.86 -5.05 -6.19
C TYR A 64 1.52 -6.37 -5.51
N LEU A 65 0.67 -6.31 -4.47
CA LEU A 65 0.27 -7.50 -3.73
C LEU A 65 -1.02 -8.09 -4.30
N PRO A 66 -1.03 -9.37 -4.71
CA PRO A 66 -2.26 -10.10 -4.98
C PRO A 66 -3.12 -10.17 -3.71
N TYR A 67 -4.38 -9.77 -3.81
CA TYR A 67 -5.26 -9.66 -2.64
C TYR A 67 -5.67 -11.02 -2.05
N ASP A 68 -5.69 -12.07 -2.87
CA ASP A 68 -6.01 -13.45 -2.48
C ASP A 68 -4.99 -14.06 -1.52
N LYS A 69 -3.77 -13.52 -1.47
CA LYS A 69 -2.73 -13.92 -0.50
C LYS A 69 -3.01 -13.41 0.92
N GLN A 70 -3.87 -12.39 1.07
CA GLN A 70 -4.31 -11.87 2.38
C GLN A 70 -3.16 -11.56 3.35
N LEU A 71 -2.01 -11.09 2.84
CA LEU A 71 -0.81 -10.87 3.65
C LEU A 71 -1.02 -9.73 4.64
N VAL A 72 -0.85 -10.02 5.92
CA VAL A 72 -0.81 -9.03 7.02
C VAL A 72 0.61 -8.83 7.57
N ILE A 73 1.54 -9.68 7.17
CA ILE A 73 2.97 -9.64 7.46
C ILE A 73 3.71 -9.94 6.15
N ILE A 74 4.80 -9.24 5.88
CA ILE A 74 5.69 -9.53 4.73
C ILE A 74 7.13 -9.75 5.20
N GLU A 75 7.84 -10.65 4.53
CA GLU A 75 9.27 -10.91 4.73
C GLU A 75 10.04 -10.49 3.47
N PRO A 76 10.67 -9.29 3.48
CA PRO A 76 11.41 -8.78 2.34
C PRO A 76 12.83 -9.35 2.27
N GLU A 77 13.18 -9.97 1.15
CA GLU A 77 14.56 -10.25 0.79
C GLU A 77 15.09 -9.13 -0.12
N ILE A 78 16.21 -8.52 0.28
CA ILE A 78 16.73 -7.30 -0.32
C ILE A 78 18.20 -7.51 -0.70
N THR A 79 18.49 -7.42 -2.00
CA THR A 79 19.86 -7.37 -2.49
C THR A 79 20.29 -5.92 -2.63
N VAL A 80 21.46 -5.56 -2.12
CA VAL A 80 22.03 -4.21 -2.22
C VAL A 80 23.36 -4.21 -2.96
N SER A 81 23.87 -3.01 -3.30
CA SER A 81 25.20 -2.82 -3.87
C SER A 81 26.29 -3.57 -3.09
N GLU A 82 27.33 -4.03 -3.80
CA GLU A 82 28.43 -4.78 -3.20
C GLU A 82 29.07 -4.03 -2.02
N GLY A 83 29.17 -4.68 -0.86
CA GLY A 83 29.74 -4.10 0.36
C GLY A 83 28.85 -3.07 1.06
N ALA A 84 27.63 -2.82 0.57
CA ALA A 84 26.63 -2.02 1.27
C ALA A 84 25.84 -2.86 2.29
N THR A 85 25.16 -2.17 3.21
CA THR A 85 24.24 -2.75 4.19
C THR A 85 22.87 -2.08 4.09
N VAL A 86 21.79 -2.79 4.41
CA VAL A 86 20.42 -2.25 4.45
C VAL A 86 19.85 -2.28 5.87
N THR A 87 19.04 -1.29 6.23
CA THR A 87 18.29 -1.23 7.49
C THR A 87 16.84 -0.84 7.22
N PRO A 88 15.82 -1.60 7.65
CA PRO A 88 15.91 -2.93 8.29
C PRO A 88 16.71 -3.95 7.48
N GLU A 89 17.29 -4.94 8.16
CA GLU A 89 18.09 -5.98 7.50
C GLU A 89 17.19 -6.83 6.59
N SER A 90 17.74 -7.34 5.49
CA SER A 90 17.04 -8.30 4.63
C SER A 90 16.55 -9.50 5.47
N GLY A 91 15.30 -9.92 5.25
CA GLY A 91 14.62 -10.95 6.05
C GLY A 91 13.94 -10.42 7.33
N THR A 92 14.08 -9.14 7.65
CA THR A 92 13.32 -8.55 8.78
C THR A 92 11.83 -8.48 8.41
N MET A 93 10.98 -9.16 9.19
CA MET A 93 9.54 -9.13 9.00
C MET A 93 8.99 -7.71 9.17
N VAL A 94 8.14 -7.29 8.25
CA VAL A 94 7.29 -6.11 8.41
C VAL A 94 5.95 -6.58 8.95
N GLU A 95 5.78 -6.40 10.25
CA GLU A 95 4.54 -6.69 10.96
C GLU A 95 3.54 -5.52 10.81
N ASP A 96 2.26 -5.81 11.02
CA ASP A 96 1.15 -4.83 11.01
C ASP A 96 0.93 -4.10 9.67
N LEU A 97 0.81 -4.85 8.58
CA LEU A 97 0.52 -4.26 7.26
C LEU A 97 -0.83 -3.52 7.24
N LEU A 98 -1.78 -3.92 8.07
CA LEU A 98 -3.07 -3.23 8.22
C LEU A 98 -2.90 -1.80 8.75
N ASP A 99 -1.97 -1.56 9.68
CA ASP A 99 -1.67 -0.21 10.16
C ASP A 99 -1.04 0.65 9.07
N TYR A 100 -0.21 0.06 8.20
CA TYR A 100 0.27 0.75 7.01
C TYR A 100 -0.90 1.21 6.12
N PHE A 101 -1.84 0.32 5.82
CA PHE A 101 -2.98 0.64 4.98
C PHE A 101 -3.97 1.62 5.61
N TRP A 102 -4.22 1.51 6.92
CA TRP A 102 -5.30 2.25 7.59
C TRP A 102 -4.86 3.56 8.22
N LYS A 103 -3.59 3.65 8.63
CA LYS A 103 -3.06 4.81 9.36
C LYS A 103 -2.02 5.60 8.54
N GLY A 104 -1.60 5.11 7.37
CA GLY A 104 -0.65 5.79 6.51
C GLY A 104 0.78 5.80 7.05
N ARG A 105 1.24 4.70 7.65
CA ARG A 105 2.63 4.53 8.09
C ARG A 105 3.58 4.55 6.90
N ASP A 106 4.75 5.19 7.03
CA ASP A 106 5.82 5.06 6.02
C ASP A 106 6.66 3.80 6.28
N LEU A 107 6.94 3.02 5.23
CA LEU A 107 7.90 1.92 5.26
C LEU A 107 9.16 2.34 4.51
N ARG A 108 10.32 2.26 5.15
CA ARG A 108 11.58 2.77 4.59
C ARG A 108 12.73 1.79 4.78
N TYR A 109 13.65 1.80 3.82
CA TYR A 109 14.91 1.06 3.86
C TYR A 109 16.09 2.00 3.62
N VAL A 110 17.04 2.01 4.54
CA VAL A 110 18.26 2.82 4.43
C VAL A 110 19.41 1.92 3.97
N VAL A 111 19.93 2.19 2.78
CA VAL A 111 21.14 1.53 2.28
C VAL A 111 22.34 2.41 2.59
N LYS A 112 23.37 1.83 3.21
CA LYS A 112 24.64 2.48 3.52
C LYS A 112 25.77 1.76 2.79
N SER A 113 26.52 2.48 1.96
CA SER A 113 27.71 1.98 1.28
C SER A 113 28.90 1.85 2.24
N LYS A 114 29.95 1.16 1.78
CA LYS A 114 31.21 0.96 2.53
C LYS A 114 31.92 2.26 2.90
N ASP A 115 31.81 3.30 2.07
CA ASP A 115 32.36 4.64 2.33
C ASP A 115 31.47 5.51 3.24
N GLY A 116 30.29 4.99 3.62
CA GLY A 116 29.38 5.62 4.55
C GLY A 116 28.27 6.47 3.91
N ALA A 117 28.22 6.62 2.59
CA ALA A 117 27.11 7.30 1.92
C ALA A 117 25.79 6.53 2.12
N THR A 118 24.70 7.26 2.35
CA THR A 118 23.38 6.65 2.61
C THR A 118 22.36 7.03 1.54
N ARG A 119 21.40 6.14 1.32
CA ARG A 119 20.23 6.36 0.49
C ARG A 119 19.02 5.74 1.17
N THR A 120 17.90 6.45 1.21
CA THR A 120 16.66 5.98 1.85
C THR A 120 15.61 5.70 0.78
N TYR A 121 15.17 4.46 0.69
CA TYR A 121 14.09 4.02 -0.17
C TYR A 121 12.76 4.03 0.57
N THR A 122 11.70 4.53 -0.06
CA THR A 122 10.33 4.41 0.46
C THR A 122 9.60 3.26 -0.24
N LEU A 123 9.03 2.35 0.56
CA LEU A 123 8.24 1.23 0.07
C LEU A 123 6.77 1.63 -0.07
N HIS A 124 6.26 1.51 -1.30
CA HIS A 124 4.87 1.69 -1.67
C HIS A 124 4.26 0.33 -1.98
N ILE A 125 3.16 0.02 -1.28
CA ILE A 125 2.45 -1.24 -1.45
C ILE A 125 1.06 -0.94 -1.99
N SER A 126 0.77 -1.52 -3.15
CA SER A 126 -0.55 -1.44 -3.78
C SER A 126 -1.16 -2.84 -3.83
N VAL A 127 -2.21 -3.06 -3.04
CA VAL A 127 -2.97 -4.30 -3.11
C VAL A 127 -3.87 -4.28 -4.35
N GLN A 128 -3.78 -5.34 -5.15
CA GLN A 128 -4.59 -5.55 -6.35
C GLN A 128 -5.99 -6.09 -6.00
N GLN A 129 -6.75 -5.34 -5.21
CA GLN A 129 -8.11 -5.72 -4.82
C GLN A 129 -9.17 -4.88 -5.55
N PRO A 130 -10.43 -5.40 -5.65
CA PRO A 130 -11.55 -4.62 -6.14
C PRO A 130 -11.77 -3.33 -5.35
N ASP A 131 -12.53 -2.40 -5.94
CA ASP A 131 -12.94 -1.21 -5.21
C ASP A 131 -13.96 -1.55 -4.12
N LEU A 132 -13.84 -0.83 -3.01
CA LEU A 132 -14.72 -0.95 -1.86
C LEU A 132 -15.87 0.05 -2.02
N TYR A 133 -17.08 -0.48 -2.13
CA TYR A 133 -18.31 0.29 -2.19
C TYR A 133 -19.21 -0.08 -1.01
N MET A 134 -19.85 0.94 -0.43
CA MET A 134 -20.79 0.79 0.67
C MET A 134 -22.02 1.66 0.39
N GLU A 135 -23.20 1.07 0.56
CA GLU A 135 -24.47 1.78 0.49
C GLU A 135 -24.66 2.69 1.71
N GLU A 136 -25.35 3.82 1.51
CA GLU A 136 -25.69 4.72 2.60
C GLU A 136 -26.75 4.09 3.51
N LEU A 137 -26.56 4.21 4.82
CA LEU A 137 -27.59 3.84 5.80
C LEU A 137 -28.70 4.90 5.91
N SER A 138 -28.36 6.17 5.64
CA SER A 138 -29.31 7.28 5.59
C SER A 138 -29.59 7.67 4.14
N PRO A 139 -30.86 7.79 3.72
CA PRO A 139 -31.21 8.20 2.36
C PRO A 139 -30.53 9.49 1.92
N ASP A 140 -30.50 10.50 2.79
CA ASP A 140 -29.87 11.79 2.57
C ASP A 140 -29.53 12.50 3.90
N ALA A 141 -28.94 13.70 3.82
CA ALA A 141 -28.52 14.48 4.97
C ALA A 141 -29.67 15.06 5.82
N GLU A 142 -30.87 15.20 5.27
CA GLU A 142 -32.06 15.71 5.97
C GLU A 142 -32.87 14.56 6.60
N ASN A 143 -32.85 13.38 5.97
CA ASN A 143 -33.53 12.16 6.38
C ASN A 143 -32.56 11.19 7.06
N ILE A 144 -32.10 11.55 8.26
CA ILE A 144 -31.12 10.78 9.02
C ILE A 144 -31.74 9.53 9.65
N THR A 145 -31.24 8.35 9.29
CA THR A 145 -31.60 7.08 9.94
C THR A 145 -31.16 7.10 11.41
N GLY A 146 -32.12 6.81 12.30
CA GLY A 146 -31.93 6.81 13.75
C GLY A 146 -31.86 5.41 14.33
N TYR A 147 -30.95 5.23 15.29
CA TYR A 147 -30.80 4.02 16.10
C TYR A 147 -30.86 4.38 17.58
N GLU A 148 -31.37 3.46 18.40
CA GLU A 148 -31.58 3.69 19.82
C GLU A 148 -30.97 2.57 20.66
N LEU A 149 -30.22 2.95 21.69
CA LEU A 149 -29.79 2.08 22.79
C LEU A 149 -30.51 2.56 24.05
N ASP A 150 -31.45 1.76 24.55
CA ASP A 150 -32.12 2.02 25.82
C ASP A 150 -31.44 1.23 26.95
N LEU A 151 -30.58 1.92 27.69
CA LEU A 151 -29.80 1.33 28.79
C LEU A 151 -30.65 1.02 30.03
N SER A 152 -31.91 1.45 30.06
CA SER A 152 -32.87 1.04 31.11
C SER A 152 -33.34 -0.40 30.93
N GLN A 153 -33.21 -0.95 29.72
CA GLN A 153 -33.56 -2.34 29.42
C GLN A 153 -32.52 -3.32 29.98
N ILE A 154 -32.97 -4.53 30.27
CA ILE A 154 -32.07 -5.64 30.67
C ILE A 154 -31.07 -6.02 29.55
N TYR A 155 -31.42 -5.71 28.31
CA TYR A 155 -30.59 -5.90 27.12
C TYR A 155 -31.15 -5.03 25.98
N THR A 156 -30.25 -4.37 25.25
CA THR A 156 -30.59 -3.60 24.05
C THR A 156 -29.49 -3.77 23.01
N ASN A 157 -29.83 -3.67 21.73
CA ASN A 157 -28.84 -3.72 20.66
C ASN A 157 -29.18 -2.78 19.49
N ILE A 158 -28.14 -2.40 18.76
CA ILE A 158 -28.22 -1.78 17.45
C ILE A 158 -27.56 -2.72 16.45
N PHE A 159 -28.24 -2.94 15.32
CA PHE A 159 -27.67 -3.59 14.15
C PHE A 159 -27.34 -2.54 13.09
N LEU A 160 -26.06 -2.39 12.77
CA LEU A 160 -25.59 -1.61 11.63
C LEU A 160 -25.26 -2.58 10.50
N VAL A 161 -26.12 -2.61 9.49
CA VAL A 161 -26.01 -3.55 8.37
C VAL A 161 -25.48 -2.80 7.15
N ALA A 162 -24.18 -2.94 6.89
CA ALA A 162 -23.54 -2.37 5.74
C ALA A 162 -23.70 -3.29 4.53
N ARG A 163 -24.26 -2.76 3.44
CA ARG A 163 -24.38 -3.46 2.16
C ARG A 163 -23.45 -2.85 1.14
N GLY A 164 -22.98 -3.65 0.19
CA GLY A 164 -22.10 -3.16 -0.86
C GLY A 164 -21.27 -4.25 -1.51
N SER A 165 -20.06 -3.89 -1.91
CA SER A 165 -19.13 -4.79 -2.60
C SER A 165 -17.67 -4.49 -2.22
N GLY A 166 -16.79 -5.46 -2.41
CA GLY A 166 -15.37 -5.34 -2.05
C GLY A 166 -15.10 -5.60 -0.57
N PHE A 167 -16.07 -6.16 0.17
CA PHE A 167 -15.84 -6.67 1.52
C PHE A 167 -15.00 -7.95 1.46
N SER A 168 -13.96 -8.01 2.30
CA SER A 168 -13.15 -9.20 2.48
C SER A 168 -13.96 -10.31 3.16
N GLU A 169 -13.85 -11.53 2.65
CA GLU A 169 -14.38 -12.74 3.30
C GLU A 169 -13.61 -13.09 4.58
N ASN A 170 -12.39 -12.58 4.72
CA ASN A 170 -11.61 -12.70 5.95
C ASN A 170 -11.90 -11.49 6.86
N HIS A 171 -12.63 -11.74 7.94
CA HIS A 171 -13.01 -10.73 8.93
C HIS A 171 -11.83 -10.12 9.70
N GLU A 172 -10.67 -10.79 9.78
CA GLU A 172 -9.47 -10.19 10.38
C GLU A 172 -8.94 -9.00 9.56
N LEU A 173 -9.29 -8.97 8.26
CA LEU A 173 -8.96 -7.86 7.35
C LEU A 173 -10.06 -6.80 7.29
N VAL A 174 -11.14 -6.96 8.05
CA VAL A 174 -12.28 -6.05 8.06
C VAL A 174 -12.34 -5.32 9.39
N ARG A 175 -12.61 -4.02 9.35
CA ARG A 175 -12.87 -3.22 10.54
C ARG A 175 -13.99 -2.22 10.26
N MET A 176 -15.00 -2.21 11.13
CA MET A 176 -16.08 -1.22 11.10
C MET A 176 -15.89 -0.24 12.27
N VAL A 177 -15.97 1.05 12.01
CA VAL A 177 -15.90 2.11 13.03
C VAL A 177 -16.97 3.17 12.79
N LEU A 178 -17.39 3.84 13.86
CA LEU A 178 -18.15 5.08 13.76
C LEU A 178 -17.18 6.26 13.75
N VAL A 179 -17.43 7.23 12.89
CA VAL A 179 -16.63 8.44 12.72
C VAL A 179 -17.47 9.65 13.10
N LYS A 180 -16.96 10.49 14.00
CA LYS A 180 -17.58 11.77 14.39
C LYS A 180 -17.43 12.81 13.27
N ASP A 181 -18.15 13.92 13.39
CA ASP A 181 -18.06 15.04 12.43
C ASP A 181 -16.66 15.69 12.38
N ASP A 182 -15.88 15.61 13.46
CA ASP A 182 -14.50 16.09 13.51
C ASP A 182 -13.48 15.11 12.88
N GLY A 183 -13.95 13.97 12.35
CA GLY A 183 -13.12 12.92 11.76
C GLY A 183 -12.57 11.90 12.76
N THR A 184 -12.82 12.07 14.06
CA THR A 184 -12.36 11.12 15.09
C THR A 184 -13.09 9.80 14.97
N GLU A 185 -12.34 8.70 14.94
CA GLU A 185 -12.89 7.35 15.00
C GLU A 185 -13.24 6.96 16.44
N LEU A 186 -14.39 6.30 16.60
CA LEU A 186 -14.72 5.54 17.80
C LEU A 186 -14.01 4.18 17.78
N PRO A 187 -13.93 3.49 18.94
CA PRO A 187 -13.43 2.12 18.98
C PRO A 187 -14.09 1.21 17.93
N PRO A 188 -13.37 0.17 17.45
CA PRO A 188 -13.91 -0.81 16.50
C PRO A 188 -15.21 -1.43 16.97
N LEU A 189 -16.19 -1.47 16.08
CA LEU A 189 -17.48 -2.08 16.35
C LEU A 189 -17.37 -3.61 16.37
N PRO A 190 -18.04 -4.30 17.30
CA PRO A 190 -18.15 -5.75 17.26
C PRO A 190 -18.88 -6.21 15.99
N MET A 191 -18.25 -7.07 15.21
CA MET A 191 -18.86 -7.66 14.01
C MET A 191 -19.61 -8.95 14.33
N SER A 192 -20.71 -9.19 13.61
CA SER A 192 -21.48 -10.42 13.71
C SER A 192 -20.65 -11.64 13.31
N VAL A 193 -20.81 -12.73 14.06
CA VAL A 193 -20.11 -14.01 13.85
C VAL A 193 -20.96 -15.06 13.13
N THR A 194 -22.20 -14.73 12.75
CA THR A 194 -23.14 -15.73 12.20
C THR A 194 -23.15 -15.82 10.68
N ASN A 195 -22.61 -14.83 9.96
CA ASN A 195 -22.58 -14.76 8.49
C ASN A 195 -21.23 -14.23 7.96
N THR A 196 -20.13 -14.79 8.46
CA THR A 196 -18.78 -14.20 8.28
C THR A 196 -18.20 -14.31 6.88
N ASN A 197 -18.87 -15.02 5.97
CA ASN A 197 -18.45 -15.18 4.58
C ASN A 197 -19.30 -14.34 3.60
N ASN A 198 -20.20 -13.49 4.09
CA ASN A 198 -21.01 -12.65 3.23
C ASN A 198 -20.23 -11.41 2.76
N ILE A 199 -19.71 -11.48 1.53
CA ILE A 199 -18.95 -10.39 0.90
C ILE A 199 -19.80 -9.23 0.36
N SER A 200 -21.12 -9.28 0.58
CA SER A 200 -22.07 -8.23 0.17
C SER A 200 -22.79 -7.56 1.34
N GLU A 201 -22.69 -8.13 2.54
CA GLU A 201 -23.32 -7.61 3.74
C GLU A 201 -22.46 -7.87 4.98
N LEU A 202 -22.07 -6.81 5.67
CA LEU A 202 -21.39 -6.87 6.96
C LEU A 202 -22.31 -6.30 8.03
N THR A 203 -22.45 -7.01 9.15
CA THR A 203 -23.27 -6.55 10.28
C THR A 203 -22.38 -6.26 11.48
N ALA A 204 -22.42 -5.03 11.97
CA ALA A 204 -21.92 -4.68 13.29
C ALA A 204 -23.06 -4.67 14.31
N VAL A 205 -22.79 -5.18 15.51
CA VAL A 205 -23.76 -5.26 16.61
C VAL A 205 -23.21 -4.53 17.81
N ILE A 206 -23.85 -3.43 18.18
CA ILE A 206 -23.57 -2.74 19.45
C ILE A 206 -24.59 -3.25 20.45
N SER A 207 -24.15 -3.99 21.46
CA SER A 207 -25.02 -4.56 22.50
C SER A 207 -24.73 -3.91 23.84
N ALA A 208 -25.77 -3.51 24.56
CA ALA A 208 -25.67 -2.96 25.91
C ALA A 208 -26.55 -3.74 26.90
N TYR A 209 -26.10 -3.81 28.13
CA TYR A 209 -26.81 -4.39 29.27
C TYR A 209 -26.43 -3.61 30.54
N PRO A 210 -27.22 -3.67 31.62
CA PRO A 210 -26.92 -2.95 32.85
C PRO A 210 -25.50 -3.26 33.37
N GLY A 211 -24.66 -2.23 33.49
CA GLY A 211 -23.27 -2.35 33.91
C GLY A 211 -22.25 -2.65 32.80
N SER A 212 -22.62 -2.59 31.51
CA SER A 212 -21.65 -2.75 30.42
C SER A 212 -20.57 -1.66 30.46
N MET A 213 -19.30 -2.05 30.41
CA MET A 213 -18.14 -1.15 30.34
C MET A 213 -17.56 -1.05 28.92
N ASP A 214 -18.41 -1.20 27.90
CA ASP A 214 -17.97 -1.16 26.50
C ASP A 214 -17.50 0.25 26.12
N GLU A 215 -16.28 0.34 25.59
CA GLU A 215 -15.65 1.62 25.22
C GLU A 215 -16.39 2.33 24.08
N THR A 216 -17.01 1.59 23.16
CA THR A 216 -17.85 2.16 22.09
C THR A 216 -19.06 2.83 22.72
N ILE A 217 -19.75 2.14 23.62
CA ILE A 217 -20.92 2.68 24.33
C ILE A 217 -20.52 3.93 25.13
N ALA A 218 -19.41 3.88 25.86
CA ALA A 218 -18.91 5.03 26.62
C ALA A 218 -18.55 6.23 25.73
N ALA A 219 -18.15 5.99 24.48
CA ALA A 219 -17.79 7.03 23.52
C ALA A 219 -18.98 7.58 22.71
N LEU A 220 -20.14 6.92 22.76
CA LEU A 220 -21.38 7.41 22.17
C LEU A 220 -21.94 8.58 22.98
N LYS A 221 -22.42 9.60 22.28
CA LYS A 221 -23.15 10.74 22.87
C LYS A 221 -24.63 10.58 22.53
N THR A 222 -25.52 10.86 23.48
CA THR A 222 -26.96 10.88 23.21
C THR A 222 -27.29 11.85 22.08
N GLY A 223 -27.89 11.34 21.00
CA GLY A 223 -28.25 12.12 19.81
C GLY A 223 -27.07 12.45 18.90
N GLY A 224 -25.92 11.80 19.10
CA GLY A 224 -24.72 12.00 18.28
C GLY A 224 -24.94 11.57 16.83
N LEU A 225 -24.36 12.35 15.91
CA LEU A 225 -24.27 12.02 14.49
C LEU A 225 -22.94 11.34 14.21
N TYR A 226 -23.00 10.27 13.44
CA TYR A 226 -21.85 9.44 13.10
C TYR A 226 -21.90 8.99 11.66
N ARG A 227 -20.75 8.83 11.01
CA ARG A 227 -20.62 8.12 9.73
C ARG A 227 -20.03 6.75 9.97
N LEU A 228 -20.59 5.73 9.35
CA LEU A 228 -19.99 4.41 9.33
C LEU A 228 -18.79 4.45 8.38
N ARG A 229 -17.68 3.90 8.82
CA ARG A 229 -16.49 3.64 8.00
C ARG A 229 -16.15 2.16 8.06
N ILE A 230 -15.83 1.61 6.90
CA ILE A 230 -15.38 0.24 6.72
C ILE A 230 -13.98 0.27 6.13
N TYR A 231 -13.08 -0.43 6.82
CA TYR A 231 -11.82 -0.87 6.28
C TYR A 231 -11.99 -2.29 5.78
N SER A 232 -11.57 -2.55 4.54
CA SER A 232 -11.53 -3.87 3.92
C SER A 232 -10.14 -4.06 3.31
N TYR A 233 -9.30 -4.82 3.99
CA TYR A 233 -7.88 -4.98 3.72
C TYR A 233 -7.21 -3.62 3.45
N SER A 234 -6.66 -3.32 2.27
CA SER A 234 -6.06 -2.01 1.98
C SER A 234 -7.03 -0.87 1.59
N LYS A 235 -8.33 -1.10 1.53
CA LYS A 235 -9.32 -0.11 1.08
C LYS A 235 -10.12 0.41 2.28
N VAL A 236 -10.56 1.66 2.16
CA VAL A 236 -11.41 2.32 3.16
C VAL A 236 -12.58 2.99 2.45
N SER A 237 -13.77 2.86 3.02
CA SER A 237 -14.98 3.55 2.56
C SER A 237 -15.68 4.16 3.76
N THR A 238 -16.12 5.41 3.63
CA THR A 238 -16.87 6.14 4.66
C THR A 238 -18.16 6.64 4.04
N MET A 239 -19.28 6.43 4.73
CA MET A 239 -20.57 6.99 4.30
C MET A 239 -20.48 8.51 4.18
N HIS A 240 -21.21 9.08 3.23
CA HIS A 240 -21.36 10.51 3.10
C HIS A 240 -22.40 11.05 4.08
N HIS A 241 -23.53 10.34 4.24
CA HIS A 241 -24.62 10.76 5.12
C HIS A 241 -24.42 10.22 6.54
N PRO A 242 -24.69 11.02 7.59
CA PRO A 242 -24.61 10.54 8.95
C PRO A 242 -25.81 9.67 9.31
N ILE A 243 -25.63 8.83 10.32
CA ILE A 243 -26.69 8.19 11.11
C ILE A 243 -26.77 8.85 12.48
N ARG A 244 -27.92 8.76 13.15
CA ARG A 244 -28.10 9.24 14.52
C ARG A 244 -28.13 8.06 15.48
N ILE A 245 -27.33 8.10 16.54
CA ILE A 245 -27.40 7.13 17.62
C ILE A 245 -27.82 7.84 18.91
N THR A 246 -28.92 7.38 19.51
CA THR A 246 -29.48 7.91 20.74
C THR A 246 -29.29 6.91 21.87
N VAL A 247 -28.52 7.29 22.89
CA VAL A 247 -28.37 6.52 24.13
C VAL A 247 -29.36 7.08 25.16
N LYS A 248 -30.35 6.27 25.56
CA LYS A 248 -31.29 6.57 26.64
C LYS A 248 -30.85 5.85 27.92
N ASN A 249 -31.12 6.47 29.06
CA ASN A 249 -30.84 5.93 30.40
C ASN A 249 -32.14 5.70 31.16
#